data_AF-A0A524GZC5-F1
#
_entry.id   AF-A0A524GZC5-F1
#
_cell.length_a   1.000
_cell.length_b   1.000
_cell.length_c   1.000
_cell.angle_alpha   90.00
_cell.angle_beta   90.00
_cell.angle_gamma   90.00
#
_symmetry.space_group_name_H-M   'P 1'
#
loop_
_entity.id
_entity.type
_entity.pdbx_description
1 polymer ?
#
loop_
_entity_poly.entity_id
_entity_poly.type
_entity_poly.pdbx_seq_one_letter_code
_entity_poly.pdbx_strand_id
1 'polypeptide(L)'
;MPTEIFPSSYRCDCGYQSDHFENTIRELKRLSMRRPQRLGADDGEHSVVFRGGEMTAMRCPKVGKDIPANKPPRIAHPRRVRKR
;
A
#
# COMPACT_ATOMS: atom_id res chain seq x y z
N MET A 1 1.81 12.40 -4.61
CA MET A 1 1.10 11.23 -4.08
C MET A 1 1.98 10.00 -4.23
N PRO A 2 2.01 9.04 -3.28
CA PRO A 2 2.79 7.82 -3.41
C PRO A 2 2.14 6.91 -4.46
N THR A 3 2.97 6.26 -5.27
CA THR A 3 2.53 5.39 -6.35
C THR A 3 3.06 3.98 -6.12
N GLU A 4 2.18 2.99 -6.21
CA GLU A 4 2.56 1.59 -6.26
C GLU A 4 2.99 1.24 -7.69
N ILE A 5 4.23 0.79 -7.84
CA ILE A 5 4.81 0.31 -9.10
C ILE A 5 4.83 -1.22 -8.99
N PHE A 6 3.88 -1.86 -9.66
CA PHE A 6 3.80 -3.32 -9.70
C PHE A 6 5.12 -3.93 -10.22
N PRO A 7 5.65 -5.01 -9.63
CA PRO A 7 5.02 -5.91 -8.64
C PRO A 7 5.33 -5.62 -7.15
N SER A 8 6.39 -4.88 -6.85
CA SER A 8 6.90 -4.76 -5.47
C SER A 8 7.65 -3.47 -5.17
N SER A 9 7.52 -2.47 -6.03
CA SER A 9 8.19 -1.18 -5.91
C SER A 9 7.21 -0.10 -5.50
N TYR A 10 7.63 0.84 -4.65
CA TYR A 10 6.79 1.93 -4.16
C TYR A 10 7.53 3.24 -4.25
N ARG A 11 6.94 4.23 -4.93
CA ARG A 11 7.53 5.54 -5.10
C ARG A 11 6.84 6.56 -4.22
N CYS A 12 7.61 7.25 -3.40
CA CYS A 12 7.18 8.40 -2.63
C CYS A 12 7.16 9.66 -3.50
N ASP A 13 6.34 10.62 -3.10
CA ASP A 13 6.29 11.96 -3.73
C ASP A 13 7.61 12.74 -3.56
N CYS A 14 8.38 12.41 -2.52
CA CYS A 14 9.66 13.03 -2.25
C CYS A 14 10.78 12.62 -3.22
N GLY A 15 10.48 11.73 -4.18
CA GLY A 15 11.40 11.18 -5.16
C GLY A 15 12.03 9.85 -4.77
N TYR A 16 11.83 9.37 -3.54
CA TYR A 16 12.36 8.09 -3.07
C TYR A 16 11.58 6.91 -3.65
N GLN A 17 12.27 5.86 -4.07
CA GLN A 17 11.69 4.58 -4.47
C GLN A 17 12.19 3.50 -3.52
N SER A 18 11.25 2.72 -2.97
CA SER A 18 11.55 1.53 -2.18
C SER A 18 11.23 0.30 -3.00
N ASP A 19 12.20 -0.60 -3.12
CA ASP A 19 12.08 -1.85 -3.87
C ASP A 19 12.08 -3.01 -2.89
N HIS A 20 10.99 -3.77 -2.86
CA HIS A 20 10.86 -4.91 -1.98
C HIS A 20 10.80 -6.22 -2.76
N PHE A 21 10.98 -7.33 -2.06
CA PHE A 21 10.70 -8.64 -2.65
C PHE A 21 9.20 -8.82 -2.84
N GLU A 22 8.81 -9.30 -4.03
CA GLU A 22 7.40 -9.58 -4.37
C GLU A 22 6.74 -10.51 -3.35
N ASN A 23 7.47 -11.53 -2.89
CA ASN A 23 6.94 -12.48 -1.92
C ASN A 23 6.56 -11.78 -0.59
N THR A 24 7.43 -10.91 -0.09
CA THR A 24 7.19 -10.11 1.12
C THR A 24 5.97 -9.21 0.96
N ILE A 25 5.84 -8.54 -0.19
CA ILE A 25 4.66 -7.71 -0.49
C ILE A 25 3.39 -8.55 -0.54
N ARG A 26 3.44 -9.73 -1.16
CA ARG A 26 2.29 -10.63 -1.26
C ARG A 26 1.84 -11.13 0.10
N GLU A 27 2.78 -11.49 0.97
CA GLU A 27 2.50 -11.88 2.35
C GLU A 27 1.94 -10.70 3.16
N LEU A 28 2.53 -9.51 3.06
CA LEU A 28 2.05 -8.31 3.74
C LEU A 28 0.66 -7.90 3.29
N LYS A 29 0.37 -7.97 1.99
CA LYS A 29 -0.98 -7.76 1.47
C LYS A 29 -1.95 -8.76 2.08
N ARG A 30 -1.61 -10.06 2.12
CA ARG A 30 -2.44 -11.09 2.76
C ARG A 30 -2.67 -10.83 4.25
N LEU A 31 -1.63 -10.47 5.00
CA LEU A 31 -1.72 -10.14 6.42
C LEU A 31 -2.54 -8.86 6.65
N SER A 32 -2.40 -7.88 5.75
CA SER A 32 -3.12 -6.60 5.80
C SER A 32 -4.63 -6.73 5.66
N MET A 33 -5.13 -7.86 5.13
CA MET A 33 -6.56 -8.16 5.09
C MET A 33 -7.18 -8.28 6.48
N ARG A 34 -6.41 -8.75 7.47
CA ARG A 34 -6.88 -8.93 8.84
C ARG A 34 -6.53 -7.73 9.74
N ARG A 35 -5.31 -7.20 9.61
CA ARG A 35 -4.81 -6.11 10.45
C ARG A 35 -3.90 -5.18 9.64
N PRO A 36 -3.96 -3.85 9.80
CA PRO A 36 -3.05 -2.94 9.12
C PRO A 36 -1.59 -3.33 9.33
N GLN A 37 -0.82 -3.39 8.24
CA GLN A 37 0.61 -3.69 8.26
C GLN A 37 1.41 -2.47 7.84
N ARG A 38 2.61 -2.35 8.39
CA ARG A 38 3.58 -1.32 8.03
C ARG A 38 4.86 -2.00 7.57
N LEU A 39 5.37 -1.58 6.44
CA LEU A 39 6.63 -2.04 5.88
C LEU A 39 7.61 -0.88 5.90
N GLY A 40 8.74 -1.03 6.59
CA GLY A 40 9.83 -0.08 6.49
C GLY A 40 10.48 -0.18 5.12
N ALA A 41 10.80 0.95 4.54
CA ALA A 41 11.66 1.04 3.37
C ALA A 41 13.13 0.77 3.75
N ASP A 42 13.98 0.57 2.74
CA ASP A 42 15.41 0.26 2.93
C ASP A 42 16.19 1.40 3.57
N ASP A 43 15.70 2.62 3.48
CA ASP A 43 16.27 3.79 4.14
C ASP A 43 15.94 3.87 5.64
N GLY A 44 15.08 2.98 6.16
CA GLY A 44 14.69 2.93 7.57
C GLY A 44 13.79 4.09 8.01
N GLU A 45 13.49 5.04 7.13
CA GLU A 45 12.71 6.24 7.46
C GLU A 45 11.34 6.26 6.76
N HIS A 46 11.29 5.85 5.48
CA HIS A 46 10.01 5.71 4.79
C HIS A 46 9.29 4.45 5.25
N SER A 47 7.96 4.50 5.26
CA SER A 47 7.17 3.31 5.57
C SER A 47 5.91 3.20 4.74
N VAL A 48 5.66 2.04 4.16
CA VAL A 48 4.46 1.73 3.37
C VAL A 48 3.39 1.13 4.29
N VAL A 49 2.18 1.69 4.25
CA VAL A 49 1.05 1.25 5.08
C VAL A 49 0.08 0.44 4.23
N PHE A 50 -0.10 -0.84 4.57
CA PHE A 50 -1.05 -1.74 3.93
C PHE A 50 -2.30 -1.95 4.78
N ARG A 51 -3.47 -1.92 4.14
CA ARG A 51 -4.75 -2.22 4.80
C ARG A 51 -5.71 -2.84 3.80
N GLY A 52 -6.36 -3.94 4.19
CA GLY A 52 -7.40 -4.57 3.38
C GLY A 52 -6.89 -5.24 2.10
N GLY A 53 -5.62 -5.68 2.08
CA GLY A 53 -5.01 -6.35 0.93
C GLY A 53 -4.10 -5.48 0.06
N GLU A 54 -3.92 -4.20 0.40
CA GLU A 54 -3.42 -3.23 -0.57
C GLU A 54 -2.81 -1.99 0.13
N MET A 55 -1.92 -1.28 -0.56
CA MET A 55 -1.26 -0.08 -0.03
C MET A 55 -2.27 1.06 0.14
N THR A 56 -2.28 1.72 1.30
CA THR A 56 -3.22 2.82 1.59
C THR A 56 -2.54 4.16 1.80
N ALA A 57 -1.32 4.16 2.37
CA ALA A 57 -0.54 5.36 2.59
C ALA A 57 0.94 5.03 2.59
N MET A 58 1.78 6.06 2.48
CA MET A 58 3.20 5.98 2.72
C MET A 58 3.60 7.10 3.67
N ARG A 59 4.30 6.76 4.74
CA ARG A 59 4.91 7.72 5.65
C ARG A 59 6.22 8.21 5.05
N CYS A 60 6.35 9.52 4.93
CA CYS A 60 7.56 10.17 4.43
C CYS A 60 8.22 11.00 5.54
N PRO A 61 9.50 10.79 5.87
CA PRO A 61 10.24 11.59 6.85
C PRO A 61 10.34 13.06 6.42
N LYS A 62 10.57 13.32 5.12
CA LYS A 62 10.71 14.70 4.59
C LYS A 62 9.44 15.53 4.74
N VAL A 63 8.26 14.89 4.66
CA VAL A 63 6.96 15.56 4.81
C VAL A 63 6.48 15.49 6.27
N GLY A 64 7.03 14.57 7.08
CA GLY A 64 6.64 14.36 8.47
C GLY A 64 5.21 13.83 8.65
N LYS A 65 4.57 13.36 7.57
CA LYS A 65 3.16 12.94 7.55
C LYS A 65 2.95 11.69 6.69
N ASP A 66 1.84 11.01 6.93
CA ASP A 66 1.35 9.92 6.08
C ASP A 66 0.71 10.50 4.82
N ILE A 67 1.30 10.20 3.67
CA ILE A 67 0.78 10.62 2.38
C ILE A 67 -0.16 9.51 1.87
N PRO A 68 -1.45 9.77 1.64
CA PRO A 68 -2.37 8.75 1.16
C PRO A 68 -2.03 8.35 -0.28
N ALA A 69 -2.10 7.05 -0.58
CA ALA A 69 -2.01 6.55 -1.94
C ALA A 69 -3.26 6.97 -2.72
N ASN A 70 -3.07 7.55 -3.91
CA ASN A 70 -4.20 7.92 -4.75
C ASN A 70 -4.79 6.64 -5.36
N LYS A 71 -5.93 6.19 -4.85
CA LYS A 71 -6.68 5.09 -5.44
C LYS A 71 -7.97 5.62 -6.05
N PRO A 72 -8.35 5.15 -7.25
CA PRO A 72 -9.73 5.26 -7.67
C PRO A 72 -10.62 4.55 -6.63
N PRO A 73 -11.81 5.10 -6.32
CA PRO A 73 -12.70 4.49 -5.34
C PRO A 73 -12.97 3.03 -5.74
N ARG A 74 -12.92 2.11 -4.76
CA ARG A 74 -13.33 0.72 -4.94
C ARG A 74 -14.77 0.74 -5.47
N ILE A 75 -14.97 0.48 -6.76
CA ILE A 75 -16.29 0.23 -7.32
C ILE A 75 -16.78 -1.05 -6.65
N ALA A 76 -17.62 -0.89 -5.63
CA ALA A 76 -18.29 -1.98 -4.96
C ALA A 76 -19.09 -2.74 -6.01
N HIS A 77 -18.58 -3.89 -6.44
CA HIS A 77 -19.35 -4.75 -7.34
C HIS A 77 -20.62 -5.16 -6.59
N PRO A 78 -21.82 -4.87 -7.14
CA PRO A 78 -23.06 -5.20 -6.46
C PRO A 78 -23.10 -6.71 -6.22
N ARG A 79 -23.39 -7.12 -4.98
CA ARG A 79 -23.60 -8.52 -4.64
C ARG A 79 -24.70 -9.06 -5.56
N ARG A 80 -24.36 -10.01 -6.44
CA ARG A 80 -25.35 -10.75 -7.23
C ARG A 80 -26.34 -11.38 -6.26
N VAL A 81 -27.55 -10.82 -6.20
CA VAL A 81 -28.69 -11.42 -5.51
C VAL A 81 -28.98 -12.72 -6.25
N ARG A 82 -28.76 -13.86 -5.60
CA ARG A 82 -29.24 -15.16 -6.11
C ARG A 82 -30.76 -15.08 -6.14
N LYS A 83 -31.35 -14.98 -7.34
CA LYS A 83 -32.78 -15.24 -7.53
C LYS A 83 -33.04 -16.72 -7.21
N ARG A 84 -34.01 -16.95 -6.32
CA ARG A 84 -34.58 -18.26 -6.02
C ARG A 84 -35.46 -18.71 -7.17
#